data_AF-A0A2U3LVP9-F1
#
_entry.id   AF-A0A2U3LVP9-F1
#
_cell.length_a   1.000
_cell.length_b   1.000
_cell.length_c   1.000
_cell.angle_alpha   90.00
_cell.angle_beta   90.00
_cell.angle_gamma   90.00
#
_symmetry.space_group_name_H-M   'P 1'
#
loop_
_entity.id
_entity.type
_entity.pdbx_description
1 polymer ?
#
loop_
_entity_poly.entity_id
_entity_poly.type
_entity_poly.pdbx_seq_one_letter_code
_entity_poly.pdbx_strand_id
1 'polypeptide(L)'
;MEKGHDSVTISTVDTQYAPCACSPLGKISAVSQPYAQGGTPAWTTYTYDGSGRTLTVTAPDTSSVTRYTYKGNQTTVTDPAGKTKTFTTDAMGNLTTVTEPDPNNQPSGTLTTTYVYPLCHGARVPKPERSPGPGRT
;
A
#
# COMPACT_ATOMS: atom_id res chain seq x y z
N MET A 1 -46.97 12.57 27.98
CA MET A 1 -46.02 13.37 27.19
C MET A 1 -44.70 12.65 27.24
N GLU A 2 -44.41 11.79 26.27
CA GLU A 2 -43.14 11.07 26.21
C GLU A 2 -42.27 11.76 25.16
N LYS A 3 -41.21 12.43 25.61
CA LYS A 3 -40.20 13.00 24.71
C LYS A 3 -39.30 11.86 24.26
N GLY A 4 -39.52 11.35 23.06
CA GLY A 4 -38.60 10.45 22.37
C GLY A 4 -37.31 11.21 22.03
N HIS A 5 -36.19 10.75 22.58
CA HIS A 5 -34.85 11.15 22.16
C HIS A 5 -34.36 10.13 21.13
N ASP A 6 -34.90 10.19 19.91
CA ASP A 6 -34.37 9.41 18.79
C ASP A 6 -33.21 10.19 18.17
N SER A 7 -32.10 10.25 18.91
CA SER A 7 -30.85 10.81 18.40
C SER A 7 -30.31 9.85 17.35
N VAL A 8 -30.70 10.03 16.09
CA VAL A 8 -30.11 9.30 14.96
C VAL A 8 -28.65 9.72 14.86
N THR A 9 -27.73 8.82 15.22
CA THR A 9 -26.30 9.04 15.00
C THR A 9 -26.00 8.87 13.51
N ILE A 10 -25.99 9.98 12.78
CA ILE A 10 -25.59 10.00 11.36
C ILE A 10 -24.06 10.12 11.30
N SER A 11 -23.43 9.15 10.66
CA SER A 11 -22.01 9.18 10.30
C SER A 11 -21.88 9.28 8.79
N THR A 12 -21.07 10.23 8.32
CA THR A 12 -20.86 10.52 6.89
C THR A 12 -19.45 10.10 6.48
N VAL A 13 -19.31 9.64 5.23
CA VAL A 13 -18.01 9.33 4.61
C VAL A 13 -17.99 9.95 3.22
N ASP A 14 -16.96 10.73 2.93
CA ASP A 14 -16.80 11.41 1.65
C ASP A 14 -15.65 10.79 0.85
N THR A 15 -15.83 10.76 -0.48
CA THR A 15 -14.82 10.29 -1.44
C THR A 15 -14.58 11.37 -2.48
N GLN A 16 -13.32 11.74 -2.67
CA GLN A 16 -12.90 12.68 -3.70
C GLN A 16 -12.14 11.95 -4.80
N TYR A 17 -12.36 12.35 -6.05
CA TYR A 17 -11.69 11.78 -7.22
C TYR A 17 -10.63 12.74 -7.76
N ALA A 18 -9.52 12.18 -8.27
CA ALA A 18 -8.43 12.97 -8.83
C ALA A 18 -8.88 13.69 -10.10
N PRO A 19 -8.64 15.01 -10.23
CA PRO A 19 -8.99 15.76 -11.43
C PRO A 19 -8.17 15.25 -12.63
N CYS A 20 -8.84 15.15 -13.77
CA CYS A 20 -8.28 14.62 -15.01
C CYS A 20 -7.12 15.49 -15.54
N ALA A 21 -5.90 15.14 -15.16
CA ALA A 21 -4.64 15.51 -15.84
C ALA A 21 -3.50 14.51 -15.55
N CYS A 22 -3.48 13.91 -14.34
CA CYS A 22 -2.39 13.03 -13.91
C CYS A 22 -2.83 11.57 -13.62
N SER A 23 -4.12 11.24 -13.74
CA SER A 23 -4.65 9.89 -13.54
C SER A 23 -5.68 9.58 -14.64
N PRO A 24 -5.45 8.58 -15.51
CA PRO A 24 -6.30 8.37 -16.69
C PRO A 24 -7.76 7.95 -16.41
N LEU A 25 -8.14 7.56 -15.19
CA LEU A 25 -9.45 6.95 -14.94
C LEU A 25 -9.87 7.08 -13.46
N GLY A 26 -10.76 8.03 -13.11
CA GLY A 26 -11.61 7.98 -11.90
C GLY A 26 -10.96 7.49 -10.59
N LYS A 27 -9.67 7.77 -10.36
CA LYS A 27 -8.96 7.31 -9.17
C LYS A 27 -9.34 8.18 -7.98
N ILE A 28 -9.46 7.56 -6.82
CA ILE A 28 -9.78 8.26 -5.57
C ILE A 28 -8.57 9.10 -5.14
N SER A 29 -8.72 10.40 -5.00
CA SER A 29 -7.67 11.29 -4.48
C SER A 29 -7.71 11.42 -2.97
N ALA A 30 -8.88 11.24 -2.35
CA ALA A 30 -9.03 11.27 -0.90
C ALA A 30 -10.27 10.51 -0.42
N VAL A 31 -10.18 9.87 0.74
CA VAL A 31 -11.33 9.28 1.47
C VAL A 31 -11.31 9.80 2.89
N SER A 32 -12.45 10.29 3.38
CA SER A 32 -12.55 10.72 4.78
C SER A 32 -12.69 9.51 5.70
N GLN A 33 -12.21 9.64 6.93
CA GLN A 33 -12.71 8.80 8.03
C GLN A 33 -14.20 9.10 8.24
N PRO A 34 -14.98 8.15 8.79
CA PRO A 34 -16.35 8.42 9.20
C PRO A 34 -16.40 9.58 10.20
N TYR A 35 -17.28 10.54 9.98
CA TYR A 35 -17.41 11.73 10.83
C TYR A 35 -18.88 12.07 11.11
N ALA A 36 -19.15 12.68 12.27
CA ALA A 36 -20.48 13.11 12.64
C ALA A 36 -20.97 14.24 11.72
N GLN A 37 -22.28 14.35 11.52
CA GLN A 37 -22.86 15.44 10.72
C GLN A 37 -22.41 16.82 11.24
N GLY A 38 -21.82 17.64 10.35
CA GLY A 38 -21.26 18.96 10.69
C GLY A 38 -19.87 18.92 11.35
N GLY A 39 -19.30 17.72 11.56
CA GLY A 39 -17.92 17.54 12.01
C GLY A 39 -16.90 17.78 10.90
N THR A 40 -15.64 17.99 11.29
CA THR A 40 -14.53 18.13 10.33
C THR A 40 -14.00 16.75 9.92
N PRO A 41 -14.02 16.39 8.62
CA PRO A 41 -13.46 15.13 8.16
C PRO A 41 -11.93 15.10 8.22
N ALA A 42 -11.37 13.98 8.66
CA ALA A 42 -9.95 13.67 8.53
C ALA A 42 -9.74 12.76 7.31
N TRP A 43 -8.73 13.03 6.47
CA TRP A 43 -8.62 12.43 5.14
C TRP A 43 -7.40 11.53 4.97
N THR A 44 -7.60 10.35 4.40
CA THR A 44 -6.52 9.62 3.74
C THR A 44 -6.40 10.11 2.31
N THR A 45 -5.24 10.59 1.89
CA THR A 45 -5.03 11.14 0.54
C THR A 45 -4.06 10.32 -0.28
N TYR A 46 -4.22 10.37 -1.61
CA TYR A 46 -3.50 9.55 -2.58
C TYR A 46 -2.92 10.43 -3.67
N THR A 47 -1.69 10.13 -4.09
CA THR A 47 -1.10 10.71 -5.32
C THR A 47 -0.71 9.61 -6.29
N TYR A 48 -0.58 9.96 -7.56
CA TYR A 48 -0.37 9.01 -8.66
C TYR A 48 0.69 9.51 -9.63
N ASP A 49 1.37 8.59 -10.30
CA ASP A 49 2.22 8.89 -11.46
C ASP A 49 1.39 9.04 -12.74
N GLY A 50 2.01 9.48 -13.84
CA GLY A 50 1.31 9.67 -15.12
C GLY A 50 0.76 8.37 -15.75
N SER A 51 1.13 7.20 -15.23
CA SER A 51 0.55 5.90 -15.60
C SER A 51 -0.60 5.48 -14.67
N GLY A 52 -0.98 6.32 -13.70
CA GLY A 52 -2.05 6.07 -12.74
C GLY A 52 -1.67 5.12 -11.59
N ARG A 53 -0.37 4.88 -11.35
CA ARG A 53 0.11 4.07 -10.23
C ARG A 53 0.32 4.95 -9.00
N THR A 54 -0.04 4.47 -7.81
CA THR A 54 0.03 5.25 -6.57
C THR A 54 1.48 5.63 -6.25
N LEU A 55 1.75 6.90 -5.95
CA LEU A 55 3.06 7.38 -5.50
C LEU A 55 3.10 7.60 -3.99
N THR A 56 2.04 8.16 -3.41
CA THR A 56 1.96 8.38 -1.96
C THR A 56 0.58 8.05 -1.43
N VAL A 57 0.56 7.57 -0.19
CA VAL A 57 -0.64 7.49 0.65
C VAL A 57 -0.33 8.23 1.94
N THR A 58 -1.05 9.31 2.20
CA THR A 58 -0.93 10.10 3.43
C THR A 58 -2.11 9.76 4.33
N ALA A 59 -1.84 9.34 5.57
CA ALA A 59 -2.86 8.99 6.53
C ALA A 59 -3.61 10.23 7.06
N PRO A 60 -4.75 10.05 7.77
CA PRO A 60 -5.55 11.15 8.31
C PRO A 60 -4.82 12.06 9.32
N ASP A 61 -3.71 11.58 9.91
CA ASP A 61 -2.84 12.37 10.78
C ASP A 61 -1.94 13.36 10.03
N THR A 62 -2.01 13.39 8.69
CA THR A 62 -1.24 14.21 7.75
C THR A 62 0.28 14.03 7.77
N SER A 63 0.81 13.27 8.72
CA SER A 63 2.25 13.10 8.96
C SER A 63 2.75 11.72 8.56
N SER A 64 1.88 10.71 8.62
CA SER A 64 2.20 9.35 8.22
C SER A 64 2.06 9.18 6.71
N VAL A 65 3.18 9.23 5.99
CA VAL A 65 3.23 9.10 4.53
C VAL A 65 3.90 7.80 4.11
N THR A 66 3.12 6.90 3.48
CA THR A 66 3.65 5.73 2.77
C THR A 66 3.99 6.13 1.34
N ARG A 67 5.18 5.77 0.86
CA ARG A 67 5.67 6.13 -0.48
C ARG A 67 5.90 4.89 -1.34
N TYR A 68 5.59 5.00 -2.61
CA TYR A 68 5.75 3.95 -3.60
C TYR A 68 6.72 4.46 -4.67
N THR A 69 7.72 3.65 -4.99
CA THR A 69 8.69 3.94 -6.06
C THR A 69 8.68 2.77 -7.04
N TYR A 70 8.62 3.09 -8.33
CA TYR A 70 8.61 2.09 -9.39
C TYR A 70 9.88 2.21 -10.24
N LYS A 71 10.61 1.11 -10.42
CA LYS A 71 11.81 1.03 -11.26
C LYS A 71 11.78 -0.27 -12.08
N GLY A 72 11.44 -0.16 -13.37
CA GLY A 72 11.29 -1.35 -14.23
C GLY A 72 10.24 -2.32 -13.67
N ASN A 73 10.66 -3.55 -13.40
CA ASN A 73 9.86 -4.62 -12.80
C ASN A 73 9.85 -4.60 -11.25
N GLN A 74 10.46 -3.59 -10.62
CA GLN A 74 10.55 -3.45 -9.18
C GLN A 74 9.60 -2.38 -8.64
N THR A 75 8.95 -2.69 -7.51
CA THR A 75 8.16 -1.76 -6.71
C THR A 75 8.72 -1.73 -5.29
N THR A 76 9.09 -0.54 -4.81
CA THR A 76 9.51 -0.33 -3.42
C THR A 76 8.44 0.46 -2.67
N VAL A 77 8.04 -0.05 -1.51
CA VAL A 77 7.11 0.59 -0.57
C VAL A 77 7.91 1.02 0.64
N THR A 78 7.88 2.31 0.95
CA THR A 78 8.51 2.90 2.14
C THR A 78 7.42 3.30 3.10
N ASP A 79 7.44 2.76 4.31
CA ASP A 79 6.50 3.13 5.38
C ASP A 79 6.85 4.51 5.99
N PRO A 80 5.95 5.09 6.82
CA PRO A 80 6.22 6.35 7.50
C PRO A 80 7.43 6.32 8.44
N ALA A 81 7.82 5.13 8.93
CA ALA A 81 8.98 4.92 9.79
C ALA A 81 10.29 4.79 8.99
N GLY A 82 10.25 4.90 7.66
CA GLY A 82 11.41 4.79 6.77
C GLY A 82 11.83 3.35 6.44
N LYS A 83 11.08 2.33 6.89
CA LYS A 83 11.31 0.93 6.55
C LYS A 83 10.82 0.66 5.13
N THR A 84 11.57 -0.15 4.39
CA THR A 84 11.29 -0.40 2.96
C THR A 84 11.02 -1.87 2.69
N LYS A 85 10.00 -2.14 1.88
CA LYS A 85 9.73 -3.46 1.28
C LYS A 85 9.82 -3.35 -0.23
N THR A 86 10.59 -4.22 -0.87
CA THR A 86 10.77 -4.25 -2.33
C THR A 86 10.21 -5.54 -2.91
N PHE A 87 9.43 -5.40 -3.98
CA PHE A 87 8.82 -6.47 -4.74
C PHE A 87 9.40 -6.46 -6.15
N THR A 88 9.88 -7.60 -6.63
CA THR A 88 10.36 -7.77 -8.00
C THR A 88 9.44 -8.75 -8.72
N THR A 89 9.07 -8.44 -9.96
CA THR A 89 8.22 -9.29 -10.81
C THR A 89 8.96 -9.78 -12.05
N ASP A 90 8.54 -10.89 -12.64
CA ASP A 90 8.99 -11.29 -13.99
C ASP A 90 8.21 -10.55 -15.09
N ALA A 91 8.59 -10.79 -16.35
CA ALA A 91 7.94 -10.17 -17.51
C ALA A 91 6.46 -10.58 -17.70
N MET A 92 6.02 -11.66 -17.06
CA MET A 92 4.63 -12.13 -17.07
C MET A 92 3.83 -11.56 -15.89
N GLY A 93 4.45 -10.73 -15.04
CA GLY A 93 3.84 -10.12 -13.87
C GLY A 93 3.84 -11.00 -12.62
N ASN A 94 4.52 -12.14 -12.62
CA ASN A 94 4.60 -13.00 -11.45
C ASN A 94 5.59 -12.43 -10.44
N LEU A 95 5.26 -12.44 -9.15
CA LEU A 95 6.14 -11.98 -8.08
C LEU A 95 7.32 -12.95 -7.91
N THR A 96 8.55 -12.54 -8.17
CA THR A 96 9.74 -13.39 -8.08
C THR A 96 10.55 -13.17 -6.82
N THR A 97 10.51 -11.97 -6.24
CA THR A 97 11.30 -11.67 -5.04
C THR A 97 10.60 -10.64 -4.16
N VAL A 98 10.63 -10.88 -2.85
CA VAL A 98 10.25 -9.93 -1.81
C VAL A 98 11.43 -9.71 -0.90
N THR A 99 11.80 -8.46 -0.70
CA THR A 99 12.91 -8.04 0.15
C THR A 99 12.36 -7.09 1.20
N GLU A 100 12.50 -7.44 2.48
CA GLU A 100 11.94 -6.67 3.59
C GLU A 100 12.86 -6.68 4.82
N PRO A 101 12.70 -5.75 5.78
CA PRO A 101 13.51 -5.75 6.98
C PRO A 101 13.21 -6.98 7.83
N ASP A 102 14.23 -7.55 8.44
CA ASP A 102 14.09 -8.67 9.36
C ASP A 102 13.32 -8.22 10.61
N PRO A 103 12.20 -8.88 10.95
CA PRO A 103 11.36 -8.50 12.08
C PRO A 103 12.05 -8.70 13.43
N ASN A 104 13.16 -9.46 13.49
CA ASN A 104 13.96 -9.65 14.70
C ASN A 104 15.08 -8.60 14.82
N ASN A 105 15.05 -7.54 14.02
CA ASN A 105 15.98 -6.40 14.09
C ASN A 105 17.46 -6.82 14.04
N GLN A 106 17.77 -7.90 13.29
CA GLN A 106 19.14 -8.36 13.16
C GLN A 106 20.01 -7.31 12.43
N PRO A 107 21.27 -7.07 12.86
CA PRO A 107 22.12 -5.96 12.41
C PRO A 107 22.49 -5.97 10.92
N SER A 108 22.14 -7.03 10.18
CA SER A 108 22.24 -7.13 8.71
C SER A 108 20.99 -7.77 8.08
N GLY A 109 19.89 -7.86 8.83
CA GLY A 109 18.75 -8.69 8.48
C GLY A 109 17.86 -7.98 7.47
N THR A 110 18.18 -8.10 6.19
CA THR A 110 17.14 -8.05 5.16
C THR A 110 16.72 -9.47 4.88
N LEU A 111 15.43 -9.75 4.90
CA LEU A 111 14.87 -11.02 4.50
C LEU A 111 14.54 -10.97 3.03
N THR A 112 15.03 -11.96 2.29
CA THR A 112 14.67 -12.14 0.89
C THR A 112 13.90 -13.43 0.73
N THR A 113 12.68 -13.33 0.23
CA THR A 113 11.85 -14.48 -0.15
C THR A 113 11.78 -14.52 -1.67
N THR A 114 12.30 -15.58 -2.26
CA THR A 114 12.25 -15.83 -3.71
C THR A 114 11.10 -16.78 -4.01
N TYR A 115 10.33 -16.47 -5.04
CA TYR A 115 9.26 -17.34 -5.52
C TYR A 115 9.69 -17.98 -6.83
N VAL A 116 9.68 -19.31 -6.86
CA VAL A 116 9.82 -20.08 -8.10
C VAL A 116 8.44 -20.56 -8.55
N TYR A 117 8.20 -20.54 -9.86
CA TYR A 117 6.96 -20.98 -10.47
C TYR A 117 7.17 -22.22 -11.33
N PRO A 118 7.46 -23.38 -10.72
CA PRO A 118 7.54 -24.63 -11.46
C PRO A 118 6.18 -24.98 -12.08
N LEU A 119 6.21 -25.60 -13.25
CA LEU A 119 5.02 -26.19 -13.83
C LEU A 119 4.67 -27.44 -13.03
N CYS A 120 3.54 -27.42 -12.35
CA CYS A 120 2.97 -28.58 -11.69
C CYS A 120 1.58 -28.82 -12.25
N HIS A 121 1.36 -30.00 -12.85
CA HIS A 121 0.09 -30.39 -13.47
C HIS A 121 -0.48 -29.34 -14.45
N GLY A 122 0.37 -28.69 -15.25
CA GLY A 122 -0.05 -27.67 -16.22
C GLY A 122 -0.35 -26.30 -15.64
N ALA A 123 -0.19 -26.08 -14.33
CA ALA A 123 -0.34 -24.80 -13.67
C ALA A 123 1.01 -24.28 -13.14
N ARG A 124 1.20 -22.95 -13.18
CA ARG A 124 2.29 -22.27 -12.47
C ARG A 124 1.85 -22.01 -11.03
N VAL A 125 2.50 -22.66 -10.06
CA VAL A 125 2.21 -22.47 -8.64
C VAL A 125 3.40 -21.80 -7.95
N PRO A 126 3.18 -20.75 -7.14
CA PRO A 126 4.25 -20.10 -6.39
C PRO A 126 4.77 -21.03 -5.29
N LYS A 127 6.08 -21.29 -5.29
CA LYS A 127 6.79 -21.93 -4.18
C LYS A 127 7.78 -20.92 -3.57
N PRO A 128 7.54 -20.42 -2.36
CA PRO A 128 8.45 -19.50 -1.69
C PRO A 128 9.67 -20.24 -1.12
N GLU A 129 10.84 -19.66 -1.29
CA GLU A 129 12.10 -20.04 -0.67
C GLU A 129 12.68 -18.82 0.04
N ARG A 130 12.83 -18.90 1.36
CA ARG A 130 13.28 -17.78 2.19
C ARG A 130 14.76 -17.97 2.52
N SER A 131 15.57 -16.98 2.17
CA SER A 131 16.98 -16.90 2.58
C SER A 131 17.17 -15.68 3.47
N PRO A 132 17.99 -15.78 4.54
CA PRO A 132 18.62 -14.60 5.09
C PRO A 132 19.34 -13.87 3.94
N GLY A 133 19.25 -12.54 3.88
CA GLY A 133 20.08 -11.75 2.98
C GLY A 133 21.57 -12.08 3.16
N PRO A 134 22.45 -11.76 2.21
CA PRO A 134 23.85 -12.12 2.28
C PRO A 134 24.44 -11.59 3.60
N GLY A 135 24.65 -12.51 4.55
CA GLY A 135 25.36 -12.24 5.77
C GLY A 135 26.77 -11.87 5.39
N ARG A 136 27.17 -10.63 5.68
CA ARG A 136 28.56 -10.21 5.51
C ARG A 136 29.41 -11.01 6.49
N THR A 137 30.31 -11.85 5.96
CA THR A 137 31.37 -12.57 6.70
C THR A 137 32.36 -11.60 7.32
#